data_AF-A0A960EMN2-F1
#
_entry.id   AF-A0A960EMN2-F1
#
_cell.length_a   1.000
_cell.length_b   1.000
_cell.length_c   1.000
_cell.angle_alpha   90.00
_cell.angle_beta   90.00
_cell.angle_gamma   90.00
#
_symmetry.space_group_name_H-M   'P 1'
#
loop_
_entity.id
_entity.type
_entity.pdbx_description
1 polymer ?
#
loop_
_entity_poly.entity_id
_entity_poly.type
_entity_poly.pdbx_seq_one_letter_code
_entity_poly.pdbx_strand_id
1 'polypeptide(L)' 'MDLTRLQELREKFLRVRPTLVASGQTGRWALISDGRVVSCFETEIEAVHAGHATCELGGFLVQQVLDHEPIIQPSMNVGA' A
#
# COMPACT_ATOMS: atom_id res chain seq x y z
N MET A 1 -3.97 -3.16 -14.94
CA MET A 1 -3.43 -4.07 -13.90
C MET A 1 -4.52 -5.06 -13.54
N ASP A 2 -4.22 -6.35 -13.54
CA ASP A 2 -5.18 -7.41 -13.20
C ASP A 2 -5.54 -7.35 -11.70
N LEU A 3 -6.80 -7.60 -11.35
CA LEU A 3 -7.29 -7.62 -9.96
C LEU A 3 -6.54 -8.66 -9.12
N THR A 4 -6.16 -9.80 -9.71
CA THR A 4 -5.36 -10.83 -9.02
C THR A 4 -3.99 -10.30 -8.61
N ARG A 5 -3.31 -9.56 -9.50
CA ARG A 5 -2.00 -8.95 -9.24
C ARG A 5 -2.07 -7.92 -8.11
N LEU A 6 -3.13 -7.12 -8.08
CA LEU A 6 -3.38 -6.14 -7.01
C LEU A 6 -3.60 -6.82 -5.66
N GLN A 7 -4.37 -7.90 -5.62
CA GLN A 7 -4.59 -8.69 -4.41
C GLN A 7 -3.28 -9.29 -3.89
N GLU A 8 -2.45 -9.85 -4.77
CA GLU A 8 -1.13 -10.38 -4.39
C GLU A 8 -0.21 -9.31 -3.80
N LEU A 9 -0.15 -8.11 -4.39
CA LEU A 9 0.66 -7.01 -3.88
C LEU A 9 0.15 -6.54 -2.50
N ARG A 10 -1.17 -6.49 -2.32
CA ARG A 10 -1.78 -6.16 -1.03
C ARG A 10 -1.48 -7.21 0.03
N GLU A 11 -1.64 -8.50 -0.26
CA GLU A 11 -1.32 -9.57 0.69
C GLU A 11 0.15 -9.52 1.12
N LYS A 12 1.06 -9.25 0.19
CA LYS A 12 2.48 -9.11 0.50
C LYS A 12 2.75 -7.89 1.36
N PHE A 13 2.11 -6.76 1.09
CA PHE A 13 2.17 -5.58 1.96
C PHE A 13 1.72 -5.91 3.39
N LEU A 14 0.59 -6.62 3.55
CA LEU A 14 0.07 -6.98 4.87
C LEU A 14 1.03 -7.84 5.68
N ARG A 15 1.82 -8.71 5.03
CA ARG A 15 2.85 -9.52 5.70
C ARG A 15 4.03 -8.70 6.22
N VAL A 16 4.41 -7.63 5.52
CA VAL A 16 5.56 -6.78 5.89
C VAL A 16 5.19 -5.54 6.70
N ARG A 17 3.91 -5.17 6.73
CA ARG A 17 3.38 -4.03 7.50
C ARG A 17 3.83 -4.02 8.96
N PRO A 18 3.78 -5.14 9.73
CA PRO A 18 4.21 -5.12 11.14
C PRO A 18 5.68 -4.69 11.31
N THR A 19 6.55 -5.11 10.39
CA THR A 19 7.97 -4.71 10.40
C THR A 19 8.13 -3.23 10.07
N LEU A 20 7.37 -2.71 9.10
CA LEU A 20 7.38 -1.28 8.76
C LEU A 20 6.93 -0.43 9.95
N VAL A 21 5.85 -0.83 10.63
CA VAL A 21 5.37 -0.18 11.86
C VAL A 21 6.43 -0.22 12.96
N ALA A 22 7.02 -1.39 13.23
CA ALA A 22 8.08 -1.53 14.23
C ALA A 22 9.33 -0.69 13.92
N SER A 23 9.59 -0.42 12.64
CA SER A 23 10.68 0.47 12.19
C SER A 23 10.32 1.96 12.15
N GLY A 24 9.15 2.34 12.67
CA GLY A 24 8.72 3.74 12.77
C GLY A 24 8.22 4.34 11.45
N GLN A 25 7.78 3.52 10.50
CA GLN A 25 7.27 4.00 9.19
C GLN A 25 5.76 4.33 9.22
N THR A 26 5.09 4.24 10.37
CA THR A 26 3.67 4.58 10.51
C THR A 26 3.36 5.97 9.96
N GLY A 27 2.28 6.08 9.17
CA GLY A 27 1.84 7.31 8.50
C GLY A 27 2.48 7.55 7.13
N ARG A 28 3.63 6.91 6.84
CA ARG A 28 4.34 7.02 5.55
C ARG A 28 3.68 6.17 4.46
N TRP A 29 4.01 6.46 3.21
CA TRP A 29 3.48 5.80 2.02
C TRP A 29 4.49 4.80 1.47
N ALA A 30 4.20 3.50 1.56
CA ALA A 30 5.05 2.45 1.03
C ALA A 30 4.78 2.23 -0.46
N LEU A 31 5.85 2.21 -1.26
CA LEU A 31 5.83 1.73 -2.64
C LEU A 31 6.12 0.23 -2.64
N ILE A 32 5.21 -0.57 -3.17
CA ILE A 32 5.34 -2.02 -3.30
C ILE A 32 5.42 -2.40 -4.78
N SER A 33 6.47 -3.09 -5.17
CA SER A 33 6.61 -3.66 -6.51
C SER A 33 7.24 -5.04 -6.44
N ASP A 34 6.83 -5.92 -7.36
CA ASP A 34 7.20 -7.35 -7.36
C ASP A 34 7.06 -8.03 -5.99
N GLY A 35 6.12 -7.54 -5.18
CA GLY A 35 5.84 -8.08 -3.87
C GLY A 35 6.82 -7.73 -2.76
N ARG A 36 7.62 -6.68 -2.96
CA ARG A 36 8.55 -6.14 -1.96
C ARG A 36 8.29 -4.66 -1.75
N VAL A 37 8.53 -4.19 -0.53
CA VAL A 37 8.56 -2.76 -0.26
C VAL A 37 9.85 -2.21 -0.85
N VAL A 38 9.72 -1.30 -1.80
CA VAL A 38 10.84 -0.64 -2.48
C VAL A 38 11.34 0.52 -1.63
N SER A 39 10.43 1.37 -1.13
CA SER A 39 10.75 2.53 -0.30
C SER A 39 9.50 3.07 0.43
N CYS A 40 9.72 3.96 1.40
CA CYS A 40 8.67 4.66 2.15
C CYS A 40 8.82 6.19 2.04
N PHE A 41 7.76 6.85 1.60
CA PHE A 41 7.70 8.28 1.30
C PHE A 41 6.82 9.02 2.30
N GLU A 42 6.97 10.34 2.37
CA GLU A 42 6.13 11.16 3.27
C GLU A 42 4.74 11.37 2.67
N THR A 43 4.64 11.43 1.34
CA THR A 43 3.36 11.65 0.64
C THR A 43 3.04 10.53 -0.35
N GLU A 44 1.75 10.36 -0.62
CA GLU A 44 1.25 9.45 -1.66
C GLU A 44 1.82 9.81 -3.04
N ILE A 45 1.85 11.10 -3.34
CA ILE A 45 2.26 11.64 -4.64
C ILE A 45 3.72 11.28 -4.94
N GLU A 46 4.62 11.42 -3.97
CA GLU A 46 6.02 11.01 -4.12
C GLU A 46 6.16 9.52 -4.39
N ALA A 47 5.41 8.69 -3.65
CA ALA A 47 5.43 7.25 -3.83
C ALA A 47 4.90 6.84 -5.22
N VAL A 48 3.84 7.49 -5.71
CA VAL A 48 3.27 7.25 -7.04
C VAL A 48 4.23 7.70 -8.13
N HIS A 49 4.83 8.88 -8.02
CA HIS A 49 5.83 9.36 -8.97
C HIS A 49 7.05 8.43 -9.02
N ALA A 50 7.55 7.99 -7.87
CA ALA A 50 8.64 7.01 -7.80
C ALA A 50 8.23 5.67 -8.44
N GLY A 51 7.01 5.20 -8.19
CA GLY A 51 6.46 3.99 -8.80
C GLY A 51 6.43 4.07 -10.33
N HIS A 52 5.96 5.19 -10.89
CA HIS A 52 5.98 5.40 -12.34
C HIS A 52 7.40 5.45 -12.91
N ALA A 53 8.35 6.07 -12.21
CA ALA A 53 9.73 6.18 -12.67
C ALA A 53 10.54 4.88 -12.54
N THR A 54 10.15 3.96 -11.64
CA THR A 54 10.97 2.80 -11.28
C THR A 54 10.34 1.44 -11.59
N CYS A 55 9.02 1.37 -11.79
CA CYS A 55 8.28 0.10 -11.90
C CYS A 55 7.55 -0.07 -13.24
N GLU A 56 8.06 0.54 -14.32
CA GLU A 56 7.43 0.73 -15.64
C GLU A 56 6.77 -0.51 -16.29
N LEU A 57 7.14 -1.74 -15.90
CA LEU A 57 6.63 -2.99 -16.50
C LEU A 57 5.96 -3.97 -15.53
N GLY A 58 6.20 -3.88 -14.21
CA GLY A 58 5.79 -4.89 -13.23
C GLY A 58 4.45 -4.61 -12.51
N GLY A 59 3.98 -3.36 -12.64
CA GLY A 59 2.93 -2.81 -11.78
C GLY A 59 3.47 -2.51 -10.38
N PHE A 60 2.83 -1.54 -9.72
CA PHE A 60 3.14 -1.22 -8.33
C PHE A 60 1.87 -0.90 -7.56
N LEU A 61 1.97 -1.00 -6.24
CA LEU A 61 0.95 -0.60 -5.29
C LEU A 61 1.56 0.47 -4.39
N VAL A 62 0.83 1.54 -4.15
CA VAL A 62 1.15 2.53 -3.12
C VAL A 62 0.15 2.35 -1.99
N GLN A 63 0.65 2.17 -0.77
CA GLN A 63 -0.21 1.94 0.40
C GLN A 63 0.35 2.67 1.61
N GLN A 64 -0.52 3.38 2.33
CA GLN A 64 -0.15 4.00 3.60
C GLN A 64 0.14 2.91 4.66
N VAL A 65 1.23 3.07 5.38
CA VAL A 65 1.59 2.24 6.53
C VAL A 65 0.76 2.70 7.72
N LEU A 66 -0.20 1.88 8.11
CA LEU A 66 -1.06 2.12 9.26
C LEU A 66 -0.80 1.05 10.32
N ASP A 67 -0.89 1.42 11.60
CA ASP A 67 -0.73 0.49 12.72
C ASP A 67 -1.81 -0.61 12.72
N HIS A 68 -2.98 -0.28 12.18
CA HIS A 68 -4.11 -1.18 12.00
C HIS A 68 -4.72 -0.96 10.62
N GLU A 69 -5.33 -2.00 10.07
CA GLU A 69 -6.12 -1.85 8.85
C GLU A 69 -7.42 -1.10 9.19
N PRO A 70 -7.82 -0.08 8.41
CA PRO A 70 -9.10 0.55 8.62
C PRO A 70 -10.20 -0.50 8.42
N ILE A 71 -11.03 -0.70 9.45
CA ILE A 71 -12.22 -1.53 9.33
C ILE A 71 -13.14 -0.81 8.34
N ILE A 72 -13.26 -1.36 7.13
CA ILE A 72 -14.29 -0.93 6.20
C ILE A 72 -15.62 -1.37 6.81
N GLN A 73 -16.25 -0.49 7.59
CA GLN A 73 -17.64 -0.69 7.95
C GLN A 73 -18.44 -0.58 6.66
N PRO A 74 -19.19 -1.62 6.25
CA PRO A 74 -20.12 -1.45 5.16
C PRO A 74 -21.09 -0.36 5.60
N SER A 75 -21.09 0.76 4.87
CA SER A 75 -22.09 1.82 5.06
C SER A 75 -23.46 1.18 4.88
N MET A 76 -24.12 0.80 5.99
CA MET A 76 -25.55 0.54 5.96
C MET A 76 -26.18 1.86 5.59
N ASN A 77 -26.65 1.95 4.36
CA ASN A 77 -27.56 2.97 3.91
C ASN A 77 -28.86 2.75 4.72
N VAL A 78 -28.95 3.36 5.90
CA VAL A 78 -30.23 3.44 6.62
C VAL A 78 -31.05 4.43 5.80
N GLY A 79 -31.83 3.87 4.87
CA GLY A 79 -32.78 4.61 4.05
C GLY A 79 -33.69 5.47 4.93
N ALA A 80 -34.04 6.62 4.35
CA ALA A 80 -34.91 7.68 4.85
C ALA A 80 -36.13 7.24 5.68
#